data_AF-A0A816UF30-F1
#
_entry.id   AF-A0A816UF30-F1
#
_cell.length_a   1.000
_cell.length_b   1.000
_cell.length_c   1.000
_cell.angle_alpha   90.00
_cell.angle_beta   90.00
_cell.angle_gamma   90.00
#
_symmetry.space_group_name_H-M   'P 1'
#
loop_
_entity.id
_entity.type
_entity.pdbx_description
1 polymer ?
#
loop_
_entity_poly.entity_id
_entity_poly.type
_entity_poly.pdbx_seq_one_letter_code
_entity_poly.pdbx_strand_id
1 'polypeptide(L)'
;MKLCLENNNPEAHYVEGINQLFFHHKLIKALNHLRHSTYGKYDEGTYLCGLLLLYTGKIKEGKKILDTFDWEHTIYIQPLLEKDKKKTLGVYGIPLKDIYLNNMARLKPPRSCDLQNMDHLCKNCYYFLRVGKFFD
;
A
#
# COMPACT_ATOMS: atom_id res chain seq x y z
N MET A 1 1.24 -11.37 20.19
CA MET A 1 1.33 -11.48 18.72
C MET A 1 0.79 -12.81 18.20
N LYS A 2 1.39 -13.96 18.50
CA LYS A 2 0.96 -15.28 17.96
C LYS A 2 -0.54 -15.58 18.17
N LEU A 3 -1.03 -15.46 19.40
CA LEU A 3 -2.45 -15.64 19.73
C LEU A 3 -3.38 -14.65 19.01
N CYS A 4 -2.93 -13.43 18.76
CA CYS A 4 -3.70 -12.41 18.04
C CYS A 4 -3.85 -12.80 16.56
N LEU A 5 -2.78 -13.30 15.94
CA LEU A 5 -2.79 -13.79 14.56
C LEU A 5 -3.65 -15.06 14.42
N GLU A 6 -3.56 -16.00 15.36
CA GLU A 6 -4.41 -17.21 15.37
C GLU A 6 -5.90 -16.86 15.47
N ASN A 7 -6.24 -15.78 16.18
CA ASN A 7 -7.59 -15.24 16.28
C ASN A 7 -7.97 -14.27 15.14
N ASN A 8 -7.18 -14.20 14.06
CA ASN A 8 -7.39 -13.31 12.91
C ASN A 8 -7.58 -11.82 13.29
N ASN A 9 -6.90 -11.34 14.34
CA ASN A 9 -6.97 -9.93 14.72
C ASN A 9 -6.42 -9.03 13.58
N PRO A 10 -7.22 -8.09 13.05
CA PRO A 10 -6.85 -7.35 11.84
C PRO A 10 -5.60 -6.48 12.00
N GLU A 11 -5.48 -5.78 13.12
CA GLU A 11 -4.33 -4.94 13.46
C GLU A 11 -3.04 -5.77 13.64
N ALA A 12 -3.13 -6.93 14.30
CA ALA A 12 -1.99 -7.84 14.45
C ALA A 12 -1.49 -8.33 13.08
N HIS A 13 -2.41 -8.62 12.16
CA HIS A 13 -2.07 -8.95 10.78
C HIS A 13 -1.45 -7.77 10.03
N TYR A 14 -1.89 -6.54 10.26
CA TYR A 14 -1.23 -5.36 9.71
C TYR A 14 0.23 -5.23 10.20
N VAL A 15 0.45 -5.30 11.51
CA VAL A 15 1.79 -5.19 12.11
C VAL A 15 2.73 -6.28 11.59
N GLU A 16 2.26 -7.54 11.52
CA GLU A 16 3.06 -8.62 10.97
C GLU A 16 3.29 -8.44 9.46
N GLY A 17 2.32 -7.91 8.71
CA GLY A 17 2.46 -7.57 7.31
C GLY A 17 3.57 -6.55 7.05
N ILE A 18 3.61 -5.49 7.86
CA ILE A 18 4.68 -4.48 7.84
C ILE A 18 6.04 -5.12 8.17
N ASN A 19 6.11 -5.93 9.22
CA ASN A 19 7.34 -6.62 9.62
C ASN A 19 7.88 -7.53 8.50
N GLN A 20 7.00 -8.31 7.87
CA GLN A 20 7.37 -9.15 6.73
C GLN A 20 7.81 -8.32 5.51
N LEU A 21 7.19 -7.16 5.26
CA LEU A 21 7.52 -6.30 4.12
C LEU A 21 8.87 -5.61 4.29
N PHE A 22 9.08 -4.94 5.43
CA PHE A 22 10.20 -4.04 5.62
C PHE A 22 11.41 -4.70 6.27
N PHE A 23 11.21 -5.56 7.27
CA PHE A 23 12.32 -6.17 8.01
C PHE A 23 12.78 -7.48 7.36
N HIS A 24 11.84 -8.29 6.86
CA HIS A 24 12.17 -9.59 6.27
C HIS A 24 12.21 -9.58 4.73
N HIS A 25 11.75 -8.51 4.08
CA HIS A 25 11.64 -8.41 2.61
C HIS A 25 10.85 -9.57 1.96
N LYS A 26 9.87 -10.13 2.67
CA LYS A 26 9.01 -11.24 2.23
C LYS A 26 7.65 -10.73 1.75
N LEU A 27 7.64 -10.12 0.57
CA LEU A 27 6.46 -9.52 -0.04
C LEU A 27 5.22 -10.43 -0.10
N ILE A 28 5.37 -11.71 -0.47
CA ILE A 28 4.24 -12.65 -0.54
C ILE A 28 3.63 -12.88 0.84
N LYS A 29 4.47 -13.02 1.87
CA LYS A 29 4.00 -13.17 3.25
C LYS A 29 3.33 -11.88 3.74
N ALA A 30 3.94 -10.74 3.46
CA ALA A 30 3.37 -9.44 3.79
C ALA A 30 1.96 -9.28 3.19
N LEU A 31 1.80 -9.54 1.89
CA LEU A 31 0.50 -9.49 1.20
C LEU A 31 -0.53 -10.45 1.80
N ASN A 32 -0.13 -11.65 2.20
CA ASN A 32 -1.05 -12.58 2.85
C ASN A 32 -1.57 -12.00 4.17
N HIS A 33 -0.67 -11.52 5.05
CA HIS A 33 -1.10 -10.89 6.30
C HIS A 33 -1.97 -9.66 6.06
N LEU A 34 -1.62 -8.79 5.12
CA LEU A 34 -2.40 -7.59 4.81
C LEU A 34 -3.78 -7.89 4.22
N ARG A 35 -3.96 -9.02 3.52
CA ARG A 35 -5.30 -9.50 3.12
C ARG A 35 -6.16 -9.88 4.31
N HIS A 36 -5.59 -10.54 5.34
CA HIS A 36 -6.33 -10.79 6.58
C HIS A 36 -6.71 -9.49 7.28
N SER A 37 -5.79 -8.51 7.32
CA SER A 37 -6.10 -7.16 7.82
C SER A 37 -7.23 -6.50 7.01
N THR A 38 -7.29 -6.73 5.69
CA THR A 38 -8.35 -6.23 4.81
C THR A 38 -9.70 -6.89 5.09
N TYR A 39 -9.73 -8.22 5.30
CA TYR A 39 -10.97 -8.92 5.67
C TYR A 39 -11.53 -8.41 7.00
N GLY A 40 -10.63 -8.03 7.91
CA GLY A 40 -10.95 -7.37 9.17
C GLY A 40 -11.34 -5.90 9.07
N LYS A 41 -11.35 -5.30 7.87
CA LYS A 41 -11.62 -3.88 7.62
C LYS A 41 -10.73 -2.94 8.46
N TYR A 42 -9.47 -3.31 8.65
CA TYR A 42 -8.51 -2.42 9.28
C TYR A 42 -7.89 -1.54 8.20
N ASP A 43 -8.11 -0.24 8.32
CA ASP A 43 -7.93 0.73 7.23
C ASP A 43 -6.49 0.81 6.75
N GLU A 44 -5.53 0.91 7.67
CA GLU A 44 -4.10 1.01 7.34
C GLU A 44 -3.62 -0.23 6.58
N GLY A 45 -4.03 -1.42 7.03
CA GLY A 45 -3.68 -2.67 6.36
C GLY A 45 -4.41 -2.88 5.04
N THR A 46 -5.64 -2.41 4.93
CA THR A 46 -6.41 -2.43 3.67
C THR A 46 -5.77 -1.50 2.64
N TYR A 47 -5.40 -0.30 3.05
CA TYR A 47 -4.73 0.68 2.20
C TYR A 47 -3.36 0.19 1.73
N LEU A 48 -2.53 -0.32 2.65
CA LEU A 48 -1.22 -0.88 2.31
C LEU A 48 -1.34 -2.12 1.39
N CYS A 49 -2.36 -2.96 1.60
CA CYS A 49 -2.68 -4.07 0.70
C CYS A 49 -2.95 -3.56 -0.71
N GLY A 50 -3.80 -2.55 -0.86
CA GLY A 50 -4.11 -1.90 -2.14
C GLY A 50 -2.86 -1.38 -2.85
N LEU A 51 -2.00 -0.64 -2.14
CA LEU A 51 -0.73 -0.13 -2.68
C LEU A 51 0.20 -1.25 -3.16
N LEU A 52 0.38 -2.31 -2.37
CA LEU A 52 1.23 -3.44 -2.75
C LEU A 52 0.67 -4.23 -3.94
N LEU A 53 -0.64 -4.35 -4.06
CA LEU A 53 -1.27 -5.00 -5.22
C LEU A 53 -1.04 -4.19 -6.50
N LEU A 54 -1.14 -2.85 -6.42
CA LEU A 54 -0.77 -1.99 -7.54
C LEU A 54 0.71 -2.15 -7.90
N TYR A 55 1.61 -2.07 -6.91
CA TYR A 55 3.05 -2.21 -7.07
C TYR A 55 3.46 -3.56 -7.68
N THR A 56 2.77 -4.63 -7.33
CA THR A 56 3.02 -5.99 -7.85
C THR A 56 2.33 -6.30 -9.17
N GLY A 57 1.62 -5.33 -9.75
CA GLY A 57 1.00 -5.46 -11.07
C GLY A 57 -0.40 -6.07 -11.07
N LYS A 58 -0.98 -6.34 -9.89
CA LYS A 58 -2.39 -6.73 -9.71
C LYS A 58 -3.28 -5.48 -9.74
N ILE A 59 -3.17 -4.70 -10.82
CA ILE A 59 -3.72 -3.34 -10.93
C ILE A 59 -5.24 -3.30 -10.65
N LYS A 60 -6.02 -4.20 -11.27
CA LYS A 60 -7.47 -4.21 -11.08
C LYS A 60 -7.88 -4.47 -9.62
N GLU A 61 -7.19 -5.41 -8.95
CA GLU A 61 -7.45 -5.77 -7.56
C GLU A 61 -7.04 -4.63 -6.62
N GLY A 62 -5.85 -4.04 -6.83
CA GLY A 62 -5.35 -2.91 -6.04
C GLY A 62 -6.25 -1.67 -6.16
N LYS A 63 -6.70 -1.32 -7.38
CA LYS A 63 -7.66 -0.22 -7.58
C LYS A 63 -8.98 -0.50 -6.85
N LYS A 64 -9.53 -1.71 -7.00
CA LYS A 64 -10.79 -2.09 -6.33
C LYS A 64 -10.71 -1.93 -4.81
N ILE A 65 -9.60 -2.31 -4.19
CA ILE A 65 -9.38 -2.13 -2.75
C ILE A 65 -9.25 -0.65 -2.41
N LEU A 66 -8.45 0.12 -3.16
CA LEU A 66 -8.29 1.55 -2.86
C LEU A 66 -9.55 2.38 -3.15
N ASP A 67 -10.40 1.93 -4.07
CA ASP A 67 -11.72 2.51 -4.34
C ASP A 67 -12.70 2.33 -3.18
N THR A 68 -12.41 1.50 -2.16
CA THR A 68 -13.23 1.43 -0.94
C THR A 68 -12.97 2.59 0.01
N PHE A 69 -11.89 3.35 -0.21
CA PHE A 69 -11.59 4.56 0.55
C PHE A 69 -12.03 5.80 -0.24
N ASP A 70 -12.70 6.71 0.46
CA ASP A 70 -12.85 8.06 -0.04
C ASP A 70 -11.50 8.80 0.03
N TRP A 71 -11.33 9.79 -0.84
CA TRP A 71 -10.07 10.54 -0.96
C TRP A 71 -9.63 11.20 0.37
N GLU A 72 -10.58 11.58 1.22
CA GLU A 72 -10.37 12.13 2.57
C GLU A 72 -9.76 11.10 3.53
N HIS A 73 -10.24 9.86 3.49
CA HIS A 73 -9.71 8.77 4.34
C HIS A 73 -8.24 8.49 4.02
N THR A 74 -7.88 8.57 2.74
CA THR A 74 -6.51 8.37 2.30
C THR A 74 -5.54 9.44 2.81
N ILE A 75 -6.00 10.68 2.98
CA ILE A 75 -5.17 11.76 3.51
C ILE A 75 -4.77 11.47 4.97
N TYR A 76 -5.63 10.82 5.74
CA TYR A 76 -5.36 10.44 7.12
C TYR A 76 -4.46 9.21 7.26
N ILE A 77 -4.65 8.20 6.43
CA ILE A 77 -3.93 6.92 6.52
C ILE A 77 -2.46 7.06 6.11
N GLN A 78 -2.16 7.92 5.15
CA GLN A 78 -0.81 8.04 4.60
C GLN A 78 0.25 8.49 5.63
N PRO A 79 0.04 9.53 6.45
CA PRO A 79 0.95 9.88 7.55
C PRO A 79 1.17 8.75 8.56
N LEU A 80 0.16 7.93 8.84
CA LEU A 80 0.27 6.80 9.76
C LEU A 80 1.20 5.73 9.18
N LEU A 81 1.01 5.38 7.91
CA LEU A 81 1.89 4.45 7.20
C LEU A 81 3.33 4.96 7.10
N GLU A 82 3.54 6.26 6.87
CA GLU A 82 4.87 6.86 6.88
C GLU A 82 5.53 6.78 8.26
N LYS A 83 4.75 7.00 9.33
CA LYS A 83 5.21 6.84 10.71
C LYS A 83 5.58 5.39 11.00
N ASP A 84 4.80 4.43 10.54
CA ASP A 84 5.06 3.00 10.74
C ASP A 84 6.23 2.52 9.88
N LYS A 85 6.38 3.02 8.64
CA LYS A 85 7.58 2.85 7.80
C LYS A 85 8.81 3.33 8.57
N LYS A 86 8.79 4.55 9.12
CA LYS A 86 9.92 5.13 9.90
C LYS A 86 10.19 4.41 11.23
N LYS A 87 9.16 3.92 11.93
CA LYS A 87 9.32 3.17 13.19
C LYS A 87 9.88 1.77 12.96
N THR A 88 9.47 1.12 11.87
CA THR A 88 9.86 -0.25 11.55
C THR A 88 11.18 -0.29 10.76
N LEU A 89 11.57 0.83 10.16
CA LEU A 89 12.85 0.99 9.46
C LEU A 89 13.78 1.97 10.18
N GLY A 90 14.93 1.45 10.60
CA GLY A 90 16.16 2.19 10.37
C GLY A 90 16.50 2.14 8.87
N VAL A 91 16.17 3.18 8.11
CA VAL A 91 16.83 3.57 6.84
C VAL A 91 16.70 2.66 5.58
N TYR A 92 16.26 1.40 5.66
CA TYR A 92 16.29 0.52 4.46
C TYR A 92 15.06 0.63 3.54
N GLY A 93 15.26 1.07 2.29
CA GLY A 93 14.25 1.04 1.24
C GLY A 93 13.86 -0.38 0.82
N ILE A 94 12.65 -0.54 0.27
CA ILE A 94 12.23 -1.82 -0.34
C ILE A 94 13.05 -2.00 -1.63
N PRO A 95 13.78 -3.11 -1.82
CA PRO A 95 14.52 -3.33 -3.06
C PRO A 95 13.59 -3.29 -4.28
N LEU A 96 13.71 -2.24 -5.09
CA LEU A 96 12.97 -2.06 -6.34
C LEU A 96 13.53 -3.03 -7.39
N LYS A 97 12.75 -4.04 -7.75
CA LYS A 97 13.01 -4.94 -8.89
C LYS A 97 12.42 -4.35 -10.16
N ASP A 98 13.02 -4.66 -11.32
CA ASP A 98 12.57 -4.19 -12.64
C ASP A 98 11.09 -4.46 -12.93
N ILE A 99 10.57 -5.60 -12.46
CA ILE A 99 9.16 -5.96 -12.59
C ILE A 99 8.25 -4.90 -11.95
N TYR A 100 8.67 -4.30 -10.84
CA TYR A 100 7.90 -3.27 -10.15
C TYR A 100 7.97 -1.93 -10.87
N LEU A 101 9.14 -1.56 -11.41
CA LEU A 101 9.28 -0.37 -12.27
C LEU A 101 8.39 -0.48 -13.52
N ASN A 102 8.32 -1.66 -14.13
CA ASN A 102 7.43 -1.92 -15.26
C ASN A 102 5.95 -1.80 -14.88
N ASN A 103 5.55 -2.27 -13.70
CA ASN A 103 4.18 -2.11 -13.22
C ASN A 103 3.84 -0.65 -12.89
N MET A 104 4.79 0.12 -12.36
CA MET A 104 4.65 1.56 -12.17
C MET A 104 4.46 2.30 -13.50
N ALA A 105 5.23 1.94 -14.52
CA ALA A 105 5.06 2.50 -15.85
C ALA A 105 3.65 2.22 -16.43
N ARG A 106 3.09 1.04 -16.16
CA ARG A 106 1.72 0.67 -16.56
C ARG A 106 0.63 1.43 -15.79
N LEU A 107 0.95 1.92 -14.59
CA LEU A 107 0.04 2.72 -13.77
C LEU A 107 0.07 4.21 -14.15
N LYS A 108 1.06 4.64 -14.96
CA LYS A 108 1.23 6.03 -15.37
C LYS A 108 -0.05 6.58 -16.01
N PRO A 109 -0.58 7.71 -15.53
CA PRO A 109 -1.79 8.28 -16.08
C PRO A 109 -1.56 8.82 -17.51
N PRO A 110 -2.65 8.99 -18.28
CA PRO A 110 -2.58 9.67 -19.57
C PRO A 110 -1.91 11.04 -19.48
N ARG A 111 -1.22 11.47 -20.55
CA ARG A 111 -0.54 12.79 -20.61
C ARG A 111 -1.49 13.98 -20.44
N SER A 112 -2.78 13.77 -20.70
CA SER A 112 -3.82 14.79 -20.51
C SER A 112 -4.16 15.05 -19.05
N CYS A 113 -3.68 14.22 -18.11
CA CYS A 113 -3.93 14.44 -16.70
C CYS A 113 -2.95 15.45 -16.11
N ASP A 114 -3.47 16.39 -15.34
CA ASP A 114 -2.67 17.31 -14.54
C ASP A 114 -2.22 16.61 -13.24
N LEU A 115 -0.92 16.40 -13.11
CA LEU A 115 -0.29 15.81 -11.92
C LEU A 115 0.03 16.85 -10.83
N GLN A 116 -0.04 18.13 -11.16
CA GLN A 116 0.31 19.24 -10.26
C GLN A 116 -0.95 19.78 -9.54
N ASN A 117 -2.12 19.65 -10.16
CA ASN A 117 -3.39 20.03 -9.55
C ASN A 117 -3.90 18.93 -8.59
N MET A 118 -3.48 19.05 -7.32
CA MET A 118 -3.88 18.13 -6.25
C MET A 118 -5.37 18.26 -5.86
N ASP A 119 -6.01 19.41 -6.13
CA ASP A 119 -7.42 19.67 -5.82
C ASP A 119 -8.37 19.01 -6.82
N HIS A 120 -7.89 18.70 -8.03
CA HIS A 120 -8.64 18.03 -9.09
C HIS A 120 -7.93 16.78 -9.61
N LEU A 121 -7.30 16.04 -8.70
CA LEU A 121 -6.55 14.84 -9.05
C LEU A 121 -7.48 13.72 -9.55
N CYS A 122 -7.33 13.30 -10.80
CA CYS A 122 -8.11 12.19 -11.32
C CYS A 122 -7.72 10.86 -10.64
N LYS A 123 -8.62 9.86 -10.63
CA LYS A 123 -8.36 8.55 -9.99
C LYS A 123 -7.07 7.87 -10.48
N ASN A 124 -6.73 8.00 -11.77
CA ASN A 124 -5.49 7.41 -12.29
C ASN A 124 -4.23 8.11 -11.75
N CYS A 125 -4.24 9.45 -11.67
CA CYS A 125 -3.18 10.20 -11.03
C CYS A 125 -3.06 9.88 -9.55
N TYR A 126 -4.20 9.73 -8.86
CA TYR A 126 -4.24 9.31 -7.47
C TYR A 126 -3.50 7.99 -7.26
N TYR A 127 -3.84 6.93 -7.99
CA TYR A 127 -3.16 5.64 -7.83
C TYR A 127 -1.65 5.73 -8.10
N PHE A 128 -1.27 6.41 -9.18
CA PHE A 128 0.12 6.55 -9.57
C PHE A 128 0.94 7.31 -8.51
N LEU A 129 0.44 8.45 -8.03
CA LEU A 129 1.14 9.27 -7.04
C LEU A 129 1.24 8.59 -5.68
N ARG A 130 0.19 7.88 -5.23
CA ARG A 130 0.22 7.20 -3.92
C ARG A 130 1.21 6.04 -3.90
N VAL A 131 1.27 5.25 -4.97
CA VAL A 131 2.28 4.18 -5.06
C VAL A 131 3.68 4.80 -5.17
N GLY A 132 3.88 5.83 -5.99
CA GLY A 132 5.17 6.52 -6.11
C GLY A 132 5.69 7.01 -4.76
N LYS A 133 4.91 7.86 -4.06
CA LYS A 133 5.29 8.41 -2.75
C LYS A 133 5.62 7.36 -1.69
N PHE A 134 5.00 6.18 -1.74
CA PHE A 134 5.21 5.15 -0.73
C PHE A 134 6.51 4.36 -0.95
N PHE A 135 6.85 4.09 -2.21
CA PHE A 135 8.01 3.26 -2.58
C PHE A 135 9.25 4.08 -2.98
N ASP A 136 9.13 5.40 -3.14
CA ASP A 136 10.25 6.35 -3.08
C ASP A 136 10.87 6.40 -1.67
#